data_AF-A0A7J7WZM0-F1
#
_entry.id   AF-A0A7J7WZM0-F1
#
_cell.length_a   1.000
_cell.length_b   1.000
_cell.length_c   1.000
_cell.angle_alpha   90.00
_cell.angle_beta   90.00
_cell.angle_gamma   90.00
#
_symmetry.space_group_name_H-M   'P 1'
#
loop_
_entity.id
_entity.type
_entity.pdbx_description
1 polymer ?
#
loop_
_entity_poly.entity_id
_entity_poly.type
_entity_poly.pdbx_seq_one_letter_code
_entity_poly.pdbx_strand_id
1 'polypeptide(L)'
;MKDDLDHYTNSYHIFTEAPDNLEEALASPQVINWEQAFQIQGCQENLGEAIRKVSASKSVQVDYRKTMLFTLDIPEKFKTSSDGNENLMELLKRFNTDEASKQRNFLSILLDASHAGVVNEHWDYGKNERSLKYVEHCLQHFPGFGVLGPEGDLISWVVMEQSCEIRMGHTVPKYRRQGVMMQIGYHVKEYLIQKKIPFYFHVADDKEIYKQTVINNGFKCLSCGWHQWKCTPKKYC
;
A
#
# COMPACT_ATOMS: atom_id res chain seq x y z
N MET A 1 11.79 -15.06 -6.87
CA MET A 1 10.78 -14.86 -7.92
C MET A 1 10.90 -16.03 -8.89
N LYS A 2 9.80 -16.72 -9.21
CA LYS A 2 9.83 -17.95 -10.03
C LYS A 2 9.06 -17.81 -11.36
N ASP A 3 8.24 -16.76 -11.50
CA ASP A 3 7.44 -16.50 -12.70
C ASP A 3 7.88 -15.18 -13.32
N ASP A 4 8.44 -15.26 -14.53
CA ASP A 4 9.01 -14.11 -15.23
C ASP A 4 7.94 -13.12 -15.70
N LEU A 5 6.64 -13.43 -15.63
CA LEU A 5 5.55 -12.53 -16.04
C LEU A 5 4.81 -11.90 -14.85
N ASP A 6 5.23 -12.21 -13.62
CA ASP A 6 4.51 -11.82 -12.41
C ASP A 6 4.92 -10.44 -11.87
N HIS A 7 4.22 -9.39 -12.31
CA HIS A 7 4.43 -8.04 -11.78
C HIS A 7 4.05 -7.88 -10.28
N TYR A 8 3.30 -8.80 -9.68
CA TYR A 8 2.88 -8.66 -8.28
C TYR A 8 4.03 -8.97 -7.32
N THR A 9 4.81 -10.01 -7.64
CA THR A 9 5.94 -10.44 -6.82
C THR A 9 7.28 -9.95 -7.34
N ASN A 10 7.36 -9.63 -8.65
CA ASN A 10 8.54 -9.01 -9.24
C ASN A 10 8.58 -7.52 -8.96
N SER A 11 8.90 -7.14 -7.72
CA SER A 11 8.95 -5.75 -7.26
C SER A 11 10.33 -5.38 -6.73
N TYR A 12 10.85 -4.24 -7.17
CA TYR A 12 12.07 -3.63 -6.66
C TYR A 12 11.74 -2.29 -6.01
N HIS A 13 12.30 -2.03 -4.83
CA HIS A 13 12.20 -0.75 -4.15
C HIS A 13 13.58 -0.10 -4.14
N ILE A 14 13.69 1.07 -4.78
CA ILE A 14 14.99 1.72 -5.00
C ILE A 14 14.99 3.08 -4.32
N PHE A 15 16.09 3.34 -3.60
CA PHE A 15 16.44 4.64 -3.06
C PHE A 15 17.95 4.83 -3.22
N THR A 16 18.39 6.03 -3.61
CA THR A 16 19.81 6.37 -3.70
C THR A 16 20.07 7.80 -3.25
N GLU A 17 21.17 7.98 -2.52
CA GLU A 17 21.73 9.31 -2.20
C GLU A 17 22.80 9.72 -3.23
N ALA A 18 23.26 8.79 -4.07
CA ALA A 18 24.28 9.00 -5.10
C ALA A 18 23.64 8.77 -6.49
N PRO A 19 22.94 9.76 -7.04
CA PRO A 19 22.22 9.61 -8.31
C PRO A 19 23.17 9.37 -9.50
N ASP A 20 24.41 9.84 -9.42
CA ASP A 20 25.40 9.72 -10.52
C ASP A 20 25.74 8.26 -10.86
N ASN A 21 25.66 7.35 -9.89
CA ASN A 21 25.97 5.93 -10.08
C ASN A 21 24.72 5.07 -10.37
N LEU A 22 23.53 5.68 -10.39
CA LEU A 22 22.27 4.94 -10.49
C LEU A 22 22.17 4.18 -11.82
N GLU A 23 22.58 4.79 -12.93
CA GLU A 23 22.52 4.15 -14.24
C GLU A 23 23.42 2.91 -14.31
N GLU A 24 24.64 3.00 -13.80
CA GLU A 24 25.59 1.89 -13.76
C GLU A 24 25.05 0.74 -12.90
N ALA A 25 24.53 1.07 -11.72
CA ALA A 25 23.93 0.09 -10.82
C ALA A 25 22.72 -0.61 -11.46
N LEU A 26 21.82 0.14 -12.10
CA LEU A 26 20.66 -0.41 -12.80
C LEU A 26 21.04 -1.25 -14.02
N ALA A 27 22.12 -0.89 -14.73
CA ALA A 27 22.58 -1.63 -15.91
C ALA A 27 23.21 -2.99 -15.55
N SER A 28 23.68 -3.15 -14.30
CA SER A 28 24.29 -4.37 -13.79
C SER A 28 23.28 -5.53 -13.75
N PRO A 29 23.60 -6.69 -14.37
CA PRO A 29 22.69 -7.84 -14.43
C PRO A 29 22.46 -8.51 -13.08
N GLN A 30 23.25 -8.16 -12.06
CA GLN A 30 23.11 -8.71 -10.70
C GLN A 30 22.08 -7.96 -9.85
N VAL A 31 21.66 -6.76 -10.28
CA VAL A 31 20.78 -5.88 -9.49
C VAL A 31 19.32 -6.07 -9.89
N ILE A 32 19.03 -5.96 -11.19
CA ILE A 32 17.70 -6.15 -11.75
C ILE A 32 17.76 -7.20 -12.85
N ASN A 33 16.86 -8.18 -12.77
CA ASN A 33 16.61 -9.08 -13.87
C ASN A 33 15.75 -8.33 -14.91
N TRP A 34 16.37 -7.79 -15.95
CA TRP A 34 15.67 -7.07 -17.03
C TRP A 34 14.98 -8.02 -18.04
N GLU A 35 15.16 -9.34 -17.88
CA GLU A 35 14.57 -10.35 -18.76
C GLU A 35 13.16 -10.81 -18.32
N GLN A 36 12.70 -10.38 -17.14
CA GLN A 36 11.37 -10.63 -16.60
C GLN A 36 10.51 -9.34 -16.63
N ALA A 37 9.21 -9.49 -16.47
CA ALA A 37 8.27 -8.43 -16.21
C ALA A 37 8.27 -8.09 -14.71
N PHE A 38 8.40 -6.81 -14.35
CA PHE A 38 8.54 -6.37 -12.96
C PHE A 38 8.03 -4.95 -12.74
N GLN A 39 8.13 -4.47 -11.50
CA GLN A 39 7.84 -3.09 -11.12
C GLN A 39 9.00 -2.51 -10.32
N ILE A 40 9.37 -1.26 -10.58
CA ILE A 40 10.18 -0.44 -9.67
C ILE A 40 9.23 0.52 -8.96
N GLN A 41 9.34 0.63 -7.64
CA GLN A 41 8.49 1.50 -6.84
C GLN A 41 9.31 2.32 -5.85
N GLY A 42 8.88 3.54 -5.53
CA GLY A 42 9.54 4.37 -4.53
C GLY A 42 9.01 5.79 -4.45
N CYS A 43 9.68 6.62 -3.65
CA CYS A 43 9.32 8.01 -3.36
C CYS A 43 10.31 9.03 -3.94
N GLN A 44 11.27 8.61 -4.77
CA GLN A 44 12.25 9.49 -5.41
C GLN A 44 11.89 9.75 -6.88
N GLU A 45 11.61 11.02 -7.20
CA GLU A 45 11.21 11.44 -8.55
C GLU A 45 12.36 11.38 -9.57
N ASN A 46 13.60 11.64 -9.11
CA ASN A 46 14.79 11.71 -9.96
C ASN A 46 15.27 10.34 -10.50
N LEU A 47 14.67 9.22 -10.06
CA LEU A 47 15.03 7.89 -10.59
C LEU A 47 14.57 7.69 -12.05
N GLY A 48 13.54 8.43 -12.48
CA GLY A 48 12.82 8.14 -13.71
C GLY A 48 13.66 8.27 -14.99
N GLU A 49 14.64 9.18 -15.02
CA GLU A 49 15.52 9.35 -16.19
C GLU A 49 16.44 8.14 -16.38
N ALA A 50 17.16 7.76 -15.32
CA ALA A 50 18.04 6.59 -15.33
C ALA A 50 17.28 5.31 -15.65
N ILE A 51 16.10 5.09 -15.02
CA ILE A 51 15.26 3.93 -15.29
C ILE A 51 14.87 3.87 -16.77
N ARG A 52 14.39 4.97 -17.37
CA ARG A 52 14.00 4.98 -18.79
C ARG A 52 15.18 4.71 -19.72
N LYS A 53 16.36 5.29 -19.43
CA LYS A 53 17.56 5.10 -20.25
C LYS A 53 18.05 3.66 -20.23
N VAL A 54 18.14 3.05 -19.05
CA VAL A 54 18.56 1.65 -18.90
C VAL A 54 17.50 0.70 -19.49
N SER A 55 16.21 0.95 -19.24
CA SER A 55 15.14 0.13 -19.82
C SER A 55 15.18 0.14 -21.36
N ALA A 56 15.43 1.30 -21.97
CA ALA A 56 15.57 1.43 -23.41
C ALA A 56 16.74 0.61 -23.96
N SER A 57 17.91 0.65 -23.31
CA SER A 57 19.08 -0.15 -23.73
C SER A 57 18.87 -1.66 -23.56
N LYS A 58 17.98 -2.07 -22.65
CA LYS A 58 17.58 -3.46 -22.41
C LYS A 58 16.36 -3.91 -23.22
N SER A 59 15.83 -3.09 -24.13
CA SER A 59 14.60 -3.39 -24.89
C SER A 59 13.39 -3.70 -24.01
N VAL A 60 13.20 -2.93 -22.95
CA VAL A 60 12.09 -3.04 -21.99
C VAL A 60 11.16 -1.83 -22.15
N GLN A 61 9.85 -2.08 -22.28
CA GLN A 61 8.82 -1.06 -22.22
C GLN A 61 8.59 -0.64 -20.78
N VAL A 62 8.37 0.66 -20.55
CA VAL A 62 8.11 1.22 -19.22
C VAL A 62 6.82 2.01 -19.23
N ASP A 63 5.85 1.57 -18.42
CA ASP A 63 4.65 2.33 -18.11
C ASP A 63 4.84 3.03 -16.75
N TYR A 64 4.87 4.36 -16.76
CA TYR A 64 5.10 5.17 -15.56
C TYR A 64 3.79 5.72 -15.00
N ARG A 65 3.66 5.68 -13.67
CA ARG A 65 2.58 6.31 -12.93
C ARG A 65 3.10 7.02 -11.67
N LYS A 66 2.58 8.22 -11.42
CA LYS A 66 2.69 8.93 -10.14
C LYS A 66 1.34 8.86 -9.41
N THR A 67 1.39 8.79 -8.09
CA THR A 67 0.23 8.80 -7.20
C THR A 67 0.52 9.65 -5.97
N MET A 68 -0.52 10.15 -5.30
CA MET A 68 -0.40 10.88 -4.05
C MET A 68 -0.04 9.94 -2.90
N LEU A 69 1.06 10.23 -2.20
CA LEU A 69 1.54 9.43 -1.08
C LEU A 69 1.05 10.03 0.25
N PHE A 70 0.49 9.19 1.11
CA PHE A 70 0.00 9.57 2.44
C PHE A 70 0.66 8.75 3.53
N THR A 71 1.06 9.42 4.60
CA THR A 71 1.59 8.78 5.82
C THR A 71 0.92 9.37 7.06
N LEU A 72 0.94 8.63 8.16
CA LEU A 72 0.46 9.16 9.43
C LEU A 72 1.54 10.07 10.04
N ASP A 73 1.16 11.29 10.41
CA ASP A 73 2.05 12.20 11.13
C ASP A 73 2.14 11.75 12.60
N ILE A 74 3.07 10.85 12.89
CA ILE A 74 3.36 10.38 14.24
C ILE A 74 4.53 11.23 14.79
N PRO A 75 4.30 12.07 15.81
CA PRO A 75 5.38 12.87 16.41
C PRO A 75 6.51 11.99 16.95
N GLU A 76 7.77 12.44 16.80
CA GLU A 76 8.96 11.67 17.16
C GLU A 76 8.96 11.16 18.62
N LYS A 77 8.42 11.96 19.55
CA LYS A 77 8.27 11.58 20.95
C LYS A 77 7.51 10.25 21.16
N PHE A 78 6.63 9.88 20.23
CA PHE A 78 5.88 8.61 20.27
C PHE A 78 6.61 7.45 19.58
N LYS A 79 7.65 7.73 18.79
CA LYS A 79 8.48 6.71 18.14
C LYS A 79 9.55 6.16 19.09
N THR A 80 10.02 6.98 20.04
CA THR A 80 11.21 6.70 20.87
C THR A 80 10.94 6.40 22.34
N SER A 81 9.73 6.64 22.88
CA SER A 81 9.49 6.45 24.32
C SER A 81 9.39 4.97 24.73
N SER A 82 10.09 4.62 25.81
CA SER A 82 9.97 3.33 26.50
C SER A 82 8.70 3.25 27.35
N ASP A 83 8.14 4.37 27.80
CA ASP A 83 6.84 4.49 28.51
C ASP A 83 5.64 4.41 27.54
N GLY A 84 5.63 3.36 26.71
CA GLY A 84 4.87 3.32 25.47
C GLY A 84 3.34 3.32 25.58
N ASN A 85 2.74 3.16 26.75
CA ASN A 85 1.29 2.91 26.86
C ASN A 85 0.46 4.19 27.10
N GLU A 86 0.89 5.09 27.99
CA GLU A 86 0.17 6.35 28.26
C GLU A 86 0.26 7.33 27.08
N ASN A 87 1.45 7.43 26.49
CA ASN A 87 1.71 8.26 25.30
C ASN A 87 0.90 7.77 24.08
N LEU A 88 0.76 6.47 23.91
CA LEU A 88 -0.03 5.87 22.84
C LEU A 88 -1.52 6.18 22.97
N MET A 89 -2.07 6.10 24.19
CA MET A 89 -3.47 6.44 24.45
C MET A 89 -3.75 7.93 24.18
N GLU A 90 -2.81 8.83 24.49
CA GLU A 90 -2.94 10.26 24.13
C GLU A 90 -2.94 10.45 22.60
N LEU A 91 -2.07 9.73 21.88
CA LEU A 91 -1.99 9.79 20.43
C LEU A 91 -3.29 9.29 19.76
N LEU A 92 -3.86 8.18 20.25
CA LEU A 92 -5.14 7.66 19.76
C LEU A 92 -6.28 8.66 20.00
N LYS A 93 -6.34 9.26 21.20
CA LYS A 93 -7.31 10.32 21.53
C LYS A 93 -7.19 11.53 20.60
N ARG A 94 -5.98 11.96 20.25
CA ARG A 94 -5.75 13.07 19.29
C ARG A 94 -6.29 12.81 17.90
N PHE A 95 -6.32 11.54 17.47
CA PHE A 95 -6.89 11.18 16.17
C PHE A 95 -8.43 11.13 16.18
N ASN A 96 -9.08 11.71 17.20
CA ASN A 96 -10.54 11.74 17.36
C ASN A 96 -11.17 10.35 17.15
N THR A 97 -10.57 9.32 17.74
CA THR A 97 -11.31 8.07 18.01
C THR A 97 -12.32 8.37 19.12
N ASP A 98 -13.32 9.18 18.83
CA ASP A 98 -14.44 9.38 19.74
C ASP A 98 -15.11 8.01 19.91
N GLU A 99 -15.18 7.52 21.15
CA GLU A 99 -15.81 6.23 21.49
C GLU A 99 -17.23 6.14 20.92
N ALA A 100 -17.92 7.29 20.79
CA ALA A 100 -19.26 7.40 20.20
C ALA A 100 -19.31 7.12 18.69
N SER A 101 -18.20 7.26 17.97
CA SER A 101 -18.08 6.95 16.53
C SER A 101 -17.62 5.51 16.26
N LYS A 102 -17.13 4.79 17.28
CA LYS A 102 -16.66 3.40 17.20
C LYS A 102 -17.79 2.39 16.93
N GLN A 103 -19.05 2.78 17.10
CA GLN A 103 -20.21 1.89 16.93
C GLN A 103 -21.07 2.31 15.74
N ARG A 104 -20.61 1.98 14.53
CA ARG A 104 -21.55 1.31 13.62
C ARG A 104 -21.45 -0.16 14.01
N ASN A 105 -22.58 -0.82 14.28
CA ASN A 105 -22.66 -2.19 14.85
C ASN A 105 -22.10 -3.31 13.95
N PHE A 106 -21.21 -3.00 13.01
CA PHE A 106 -20.55 -3.97 12.16
C PHE A 106 -19.31 -4.50 12.85
N LEU A 107 -19.14 -5.83 12.81
CA LEU A 107 -18.02 -6.50 13.45
C LEU A 107 -16.73 -6.27 12.65
N SER A 108 -15.70 -5.73 13.29
CA SER A 108 -14.35 -5.64 12.72
C SER A 108 -13.58 -6.93 12.96
N ILE A 109 -12.88 -7.41 11.93
CA ILE A 109 -12.12 -8.66 11.95
C ILE A 109 -10.71 -8.46 11.38
N LEU A 110 -9.78 -9.32 11.79
CA LEU A 110 -8.55 -9.54 11.04
C LEU A 110 -8.85 -10.52 9.91
N LEU A 111 -8.26 -10.27 8.74
CA LEU A 111 -8.37 -11.14 7.60
C LEU A 111 -7.27 -12.20 7.63
N ASP A 112 -7.58 -13.35 7.06
CA ASP A 112 -6.67 -14.46 6.82
C ASP A 112 -6.74 -14.91 5.35
N ALA A 113 -5.97 -15.93 4.99
CA ALA A 113 -5.89 -16.43 3.61
C ALA A 113 -7.25 -16.85 3.01
N SER A 114 -8.25 -17.23 3.83
CA SER A 114 -9.59 -17.61 3.32
C SER A 114 -10.33 -16.44 2.68
N HIS A 115 -9.93 -15.20 2.99
CA HIS A 115 -10.51 -13.97 2.45
C HIS A 115 -9.86 -13.55 1.12
N ALA A 116 -8.81 -14.23 0.66
CA ALA A 116 -8.06 -13.80 -0.52
C ALA A 116 -8.91 -13.77 -1.79
N GLY A 117 -9.86 -14.70 -1.94
CA GLY A 117 -10.76 -14.76 -3.10
C GLY A 117 -11.59 -13.48 -3.26
N VAL A 118 -12.25 -13.01 -2.18
CA VAL A 118 -13.10 -11.81 -2.24
C VAL A 118 -12.28 -10.54 -2.45
N VAL A 119 -11.10 -10.46 -1.84
CA VAL A 119 -10.17 -9.33 -2.05
C VAL A 119 -9.70 -9.30 -3.50
N ASN A 120 -9.27 -10.45 -4.05
CA ASN A 120 -8.80 -10.58 -5.42
C ASN A 120 -9.89 -10.22 -6.45
N GLU A 121 -11.14 -10.60 -6.19
CA GLU A 121 -12.25 -10.33 -7.10
C GLU A 121 -12.58 -8.83 -7.22
N HIS A 122 -12.42 -8.05 -6.14
CA HIS A 122 -12.77 -6.63 -6.15
C HIS A 122 -11.57 -5.69 -6.30
N TRP A 123 -10.37 -6.24 -6.40
CA TRP A 123 -9.17 -5.45 -6.64
C TRP A 123 -9.06 -5.10 -8.13
N ASP A 124 -8.85 -3.82 -8.44
CA ASP A 124 -8.74 -3.34 -9.82
C ASP A 124 -7.60 -4.02 -10.60
N TYR A 125 -6.54 -4.44 -9.90
CA TYR A 125 -5.42 -5.20 -10.46
C TYR A 125 -5.53 -6.70 -10.16
N GLY A 126 -6.68 -7.19 -9.69
CA GLY A 126 -6.88 -8.58 -9.29
C GLY A 126 -7.40 -9.48 -10.42
N LYS A 127 -8.30 -10.40 -10.05
CA LYS A 127 -9.08 -11.27 -10.95
C LYS A 127 -8.29 -12.23 -11.83
N ASN A 128 -7.08 -12.61 -11.40
CA ASN A 128 -6.30 -13.66 -12.04
C ASN A 128 -5.60 -14.55 -11.01
N GLU A 129 -5.01 -15.64 -11.48
CA GLU A 129 -4.35 -16.62 -10.59
C GLU A 129 -3.12 -16.07 -9.88
N ARG A 130 -2.35 -15.19 -10.55
CA ARG A 130 -1.14 -14.58 -9.95
C ARG A 130 -1.52 -13.60 -8.85
N SER A 131 -2.52 -12.75 -9.12
CA SER A 131 -3.03 -11.82 -8.12
C SER A 131 -3.67 -12.54 -6.93
N LEU A 132 -4.38 -13.66 -7.15
CA LEU A 132 -4.91 -14.47 -6.06
C LEU A 132 -3.79 -14.99 -5.16
N LYS A 133 -2.77 -15.63 -5.73
CA LYS A 133 -1.60 -16.13 -4.98
C LYS A 133 -0.87 -15.02 -4.23
N TYR A 134 -0.77 -13.83 -4.83
CA TYR A 134 -0.19 -12.66 -4.20
C TYR A 134 -1.01 -12.21 -2.98
N VAL A 135 -2.33 -12.08 -3.13
CA VAL A 135 -3.21 -11.69 -2.02
C VAL A 135 -3.21 -12.74 -0.90
N GLU A 136 -3.24 -14.03 -1.24
CA GLU A 136 -3.08 -15.13 -0.27
C GLU A 136 -1.77 -14.99 0.50
N HIS A 137 -0.66 -14.79 -0.20
CA HIS A 137 0.65 -14.58 0.42
C HIS A 137 0.66 -13.35 1.33
N CYS A 138 0.03 -12.24 0.92
CA CYS A 138 -0.10 -11.05 1.75
C CYS A 138 -0.85 -11.37 3.05
N LEU A 139 -2.02 -12.01 2.97
CA LEU A 139 -2.86 -12.32 4.12
C LEU A 139 -2.29 -13.42 5.04
N GLN A 140 -1.35 -14.23 4.56
CA GLN A 140 -0.63 -15.20 5.39
C GLN A 140 0.46 -14.56 6.26
N HIS A 141 1.07 -13.47 5.80
CA HIS A 141 2.29 -12.91 6.42
C HIS A 141 2.10 -11.48 6.95
N PHE A 142 1.08 -10.77 6.50
CA PHE A 142 0.82 -9.38 6.83
C PHE A 142 -0.65 -9.18 7.26
N PRO A 143 -0.92 -8.19 8.12
CA PRO A 143 -2.29 -7.91 8.55
C PRO A 143 -3.21 -7.51 7.40
N GLY A 144 -4.39 -8.12 7.34
CA GLY A 144 -5.55 -7.55 6.66
C GLY A 144 -6.63 -7.20 7.68
N PHE A 145 -7.42 -6.17 7.39
CA PHE A 145 -8.47 -5.69 8.27
C PHE A 145 -9.78 -5.62 7.51
N GLY A 146 -10.83 -6.13 8.12
CA GLY A 146 -12.16 -6.24 7.54
C GLY A 146 -13.25 -5.72 8.44
N VAL A 147 -14.40 -5.42 7.84
CA VAL A 147 -15.66 -5.21 8.53
C VAL A 147 -16.71 -6.13 7.90
N LEU A 148 -17.46 -6.84 8.75
CA LEU A 148 -18.54 -7.73 8.35
C LEU A 148 -19.89 -7.03 8.38
N GLY A 149 -20.73 -7.31 7.39
CA GLY A 149 -22.12 -6.86 7.34
C GLY A 149 -23.04 -7.67 8.27
N PRO A 150 -24.34 -7.34 8.33
CA PRO A 150 -25.31 -8.06 9.16
C PRO A 150 -25.44 -9.55 8.79
N GLU A 151 -25.22 -9.86 7.52
CA GLU A 151 -25.32 -11.21 6.95
C GLU A 151 -24.02 -12.02 7.16
N GLY A 152 -22.99 -11.43 7.77
CA GLY A 152 -21.68 -12.07 7.98
C GLY A 152 -20.70 -11.90 6.82
N ASP A 153 -21.12 -11.33 5.70
CA ASP A 153 -20.25 -11.08 4.54
C ASP A 153 -19.22 -9.98 4.80
N LEU A 154 -18.06 -10.07 4.17
CA LEU A 154 -17.04 -9.01 4.19
C LEU A 154 -17.50 -7.81 3.34
N ILE A 155 -17.77 -6.66 3.99
CA ILE A 155 -18.36 -5.48 3.33
C ILE A 155 -17.37 -4.34 3.08
N SER A 156 -16.26 -4.34 3.81
CA SER A 156 -15.18 -3.38 3.62
C SER A 156 -13.87 -3.96 4.15
N TRP A 157 -12.75 -3.65 3.50
CA TRP A 157 -11.45 -4.16 3.92
C TRP A 157 -10.28 -3.31 3.41
N VAL A 158 -9.11 -3.56 4.00
CA VAL A 158 -7.78 -3.19 3.51
C VAL A 158 -6.80 -4.32 3.81
N VAL A 159 -5.74 -4.44 3.02
CA VAL A 159 -4.69 -5.47 3.18
C VAL A 159 -3.32 -4.80 3.16
N MET A 160 -2.41 -5.25 4.02
CA MET A 160 -1.01 -4.84 3.98
C MET A 160 -0.14 -5.83 3.21
N GLU A 161 1.00 -5.35 2.73
CA GLU A 161 2.03 -6.18 2.09
C GLU A 161 3.43 -5.87 2.63
N GLN A 162 4.45 -6.53 2.09
CA GLN A 162 5.84 -6.48 2.53
C GLN A 162 6.46 -5.09 2.69
N SER A 163 6.00 -4.09 1.94
CA SER A 163 6.48 -2.71 2.03
C SER A 163 5.83 -1.91 3.17
N CYS A 164 4.89 -2.51 3.91
CA CYS A 164 4.00 -1.85 4.87
C CYS A 164 3.02 -0.83 4.26
N GLU A 165 2.80 -0.89 2.94
CA GLU A 165 1.71 -0.18 2.27
C GLU A 165 0.35 -0.77 2.69
N ILE A 166 -0.58 0.09 3.12
CA ILE A 166 -2.00 -0.27 3.24
C ILE A 166 -2.63 -0.14 1.85
N ARG A 167 -3.08 -1.27 1.31
CA ARG A 167 -3.56 -1.34 -0.07
C ARG A 167 -4.77 -2.25 -0.23
N MET A 168 -5.16 -2.47 -1.49
CA MET A 168 -6.31 -3.32 -1.88
C MET A 168 -7.61 -2.93 -1.15
N GLY A 169 -7.73 -1.65 -0.81
CA GLY A 169 -8.86 -1.13 -0.05
C GLY A 169 -10.14 -1.17 -0.87
N HIS A 170 -11.20 -1.75 -0.31
CA HIS A 170 -12.51 -1.76 -0.95
C HIS A 170 -13.62 -1.58 0.08
N THR A 171 -14.71 -0.96 -0.34
CA THR A 171 -15.99 -0.98 0.37
C THR A 171 -17.06 -1.33 -0.67
N VAL A 172 -17.85 -2.36 -0.39
CA VAL A 172 -18.95 -2.81 -1.25
C VAL A 172 -19.89 -1.64 -1.54
N PRO A 173 -20.35 -1.43 -2.81
CA PRO A 173 -21.09 -0.24 -3.21
C PRO A 173 -22.26 0.15 -2.30
N LYS A 174 -23.03 -0.84 -1.82
CA LYS A 174 -24.19 -0.61 -0.94
C LYS A 174 -23.83 0.01 0.41
N TYR A 175 -22.56 -0.05 0.85
CA TYR A 175 -22.07 0.48 2.12
C TYR A 175 -21.15 1.71 1.98
N ARG A 176 -20.95 2.23 0.77
CA ARG A 176 -20.10 3.41 0.54
C ARG A 176 -20.73 4.68 1.10
N ARG A 177 -19.89 5.65 1.47
CA ARG A 177 -20.28 6.93 2.11
C ARG A 177 -21.04 6.75 3.44
N GLN A 178 -20.95 5.57 4.04
CA GLN A 178 -21.49 5.25 5.36
C GLN A 178 -20.37 5.07 6.38
N GLY A 179 -19.23 5.74 6.23
CA GLY A 179 -18.14 5.67 7.23
C GLY A 179 -17.54 4.28 7.51
N VAL A 180 -17.88 3.22 6.78
CA VAL A 180 -17.37 1.86 7.07
C VAL A 180 -15.85 1.77 6.90
N MET A 181 -15.29 2.39 5.86
CA MET A 181 -13.84 2.52 5.71
C MET A 181 -13.18 3.33 6.83
N MET A 182 -13.91 4.29 7.42
CA MET A 182 -13.41 5.05 8.57
C MET A 182 -13.27 4.17 9.82
N GLN A 183 -14.24 3.28 10.05
CA GLN A 183 -14.16 2.28 11.12
C GLN A 183 -12.90 1.41 10.98
N ILE A 184 -12.61 0.93 9.78
CA ILE A 184 -11.36 0.20 9.48
C ILE A 184 -10.15 1.07 9.79
N GLY A 185 -10.14 2.32 9.33
CA GLY A 185 -9.03 3.26 9.55
C GLY A 185 -8.68 3.44 11.02
N TYR A 186 -9.67 3.44 11.93
CA TYR A 186 -9.41 3.50 13.37
C TYR A 186 -8.74 2.24 13.90
N HIS A 187 -9.25 1.05 13.57
CA HIS A 187 -8.68 -0.22 14.00
C HIS A 187 -7.27 -0.45 13.44
N VAL A 188 -7.05 -0.09 12.17
CA VAL A 188 -5.74 -0.16 11.52
C VAL A 188 -4.74 0.74 12.25
N LYS A 189 -5.08 1.99 12.53
CA LYS A 189 -4.20 2.91 13.27
C LYS A 189 -3.90 2.39 14.66
N GLU A 190 -4.93 1.99 15.41
CA GLU A 190 -4.75 1.46 16.76
C GLU A 190 -3.78 0.28 16.77
N TYR A 191 -4.03 -0.71 15.92
CA TYR A 191 -3.18 -1.89 15.81
C TYR A 191 -1.75 -1.55 15.40
N LEU A 192 -1.56 -0.76 14.34
CA LEU A 192 -0.23 -0.49 13.80
C LEU A 192 0.60 0.42 14.71
N ILE A 193 -0.02 1.40 15.36
CA ILE A 193 0.68 2.25 16.33
C ILE A 193 1.04 1.43 17.59
N GLN A 194 0.13 0.58 18.10
CA GLN A 194 0.43 -0.35 19.21
C GLN A 194 1.63 -1.26 18.89
N LYS A 195 1.68 -1.76 17.66
CA LYS A 195 2.76 -2.65 17.18
C LYS A 195 4.00 -1.89 16.71
N LYS A 196 3.99 -0.55 16.73
CA LYS A 196 5.07 0.32 16.21
C LYS A 196 5.44 -0.01 14.76
N ILE A 197 4.47 -0.42 13.95
CA ILE A 197 4.66 -0.74 12.54
C ILE A 197 4.48 0.56 11.74
N PRO A 198 5.47 0.97 10.92
CA PRO A 198 5.28 2.11 10.02
C PRO A 198 4.25 1.76 8.95
N PHE A 199 3.46 2.73 8.52
CA PHE A 199 2.51 2.51 7.43
C PHE A 199 2.28 3.77 6.62
N TYR A 200 1.91 3.55 5.37
CA TYR A 200 1.55 4.56 4.40
C TYR A 200 0.56 3.96 3.41
N PHE A 201 0.01 4.79 2.55
CA PHE A 201 -0.73 4.33 1.38
C PHE A 201 -0.61 5.39 0.29
N HIS A 202 -0.94 5.00 -0.94
CA HIS A 202 -1.03 5.95 -2.03
C HIS A 202 -2.38 5.88 -2.73
N VAL A 203 -2.76 7.00 -3.32
CA VAL A 203 -4.04 7.19 -3.99
C VAL A 203 -3.76 7.77 -5.36
N ALA A 204 -4.43 7.24 -6.38
CA ALA A 204 -4.35 7.77 -7.73
C ALA A 204 -4.70 9.27 -7.79
N ASP A 205 -3.99 10.02 -8.63
CA ASP A 205 -4.15 11.48 -8.72
C ASP A 205 -5.55 11.91 -9.20
N ASP A 206 -6.27 11.05 -9.93
CA ASP A 206 -7.65 11.28 -10.38
C ASP A 206 -8.70 11.17 -9.25
N LYS A 207 -8.27 10.80 -8.03
CA LYS A 207 -9.09 10.62 -6.83
C LYS A 207 -8.89 11.75 -5.82
N GLU A 208 -8.65 12.98 -6.27
CA GLU A 208 -8.44 14.18 -5.43
C GLU A 208 -9.55 14.41 -4.37
N ILE A 209 -10.80 13.98 -4.62
CA ILE A 209 -11.89 14.05 -3.65
C ILE A 209 -11.59 13.34 -2.31
N TYR A 210 -10.70 12.34 -2.33
CA TYR A 210 -10.30 11.61 -1.13
C TYR A 210 -9.24 12.34 -0.30
N LYS A 211 -8.47 13.25 -0.91
CA LYS A 211 -7.33 13.92 -0.27
C LYS A 211 -7.74 14.67 0.98
N GLN A 212 -8.76 15.53 0.88
CA GLN A 212 -9.20 16.31 2.04
C GLN A 212 -9.75 15.42 3.15
N THR A 213 -10.46 14.34 2.80
CA THR A 213 -10.96 13.36 3.76
C THR A 213 -9.80 12.68 4.49
N VAL A 214 -8.78 12.23 3.75
CA VAL A 214 -7.58 11.60 4.32
C VAL A 214 -6.82 12.56 5.24
N ILE A 215 -6.64 13.82 4.83
CA ILE A 215 -5.97 14.86 5.63
C ILE A 215 -6.73 15.16 6.92
N ASN A 216 -8.05 15.33 6.84
CA ASN A 216 -8.89 15.55 8.03
C ASN A 216 -8.83 14.39 9.03
N ASN A 217 -8.40 13.21 8.57
CA ASN A 217 -8.18 12.03 9.41
C ASN A 217 -6.73 11.88 9.89
N GLY A 218 -5.94 12.96 9.90
CA GLY A 218 -4.62 13.02 10.52
C GLY A 218 -3.48 12.47 9.65
N PHE A 219 -3.74 12.14 8.39
CA PHE A 219 -2.69 11.78 7.44
C PHE A 219 -2.10 13.03 6.77
N LYS A 220 -0.81 12.95 6.45
CA LYS A 220 -0.10 13.97 5.69
C LYS A 220 0.10 13.49 4.26
N CYS A 221 -0.27 14.33 3.29
CA CYS A 221 0.11 14.14 1.89
C CYS A 221 1.56 14.56 1.71
N LEU A 222 2.41 13.67 1.21
CA LEU A 222 3.82 13.93 0.94
C LEU A 222 3.99 14.48 -0.49
N SER A 223 4.75 15.56 -0.63
CA SER A 223 4.97 16.24 -1.92
C SER A 223 5.75 15.41 -2.93
N CYS A 224 6.58 14.47 -2.47
CA CYS A 224 7.31 13.56 -3.33
C CYS A 224 6.37 12.64 -4.12
N GLY A 225 5.21 12.27 -3.54
CA GLY A 225 4.33 11.27 -4.13
C GLY A 225 4.93 9.87 -4.11
N TRP A 226 4.24 8.96 -4.80
CA TRP A 226 4.68 7.57 -4.99
C TRP A 226 4.78 7.28 -6.48
N HIS A 227 5.94 6.76 -6.88
CA HIS A 227 6.32 6.53 -8.27
C HIS A 227 6.37 5.03 -8.55
N GLN A 228 5.76 4.62 -9.66
CA GLN A 228 5.74 3.25 -10.10
C GLN A 228 6.14 3.18 -11.58
N TRP A 229 7.14 2.36 -11.89
CA TRP A 229 7.56 2.02 -13.24
C TRP A 229 7.28 0.55 -13.47
N LYS A 230 6.26 0.25 -14.27
CA LYS A 230 5.95 -1.13 -14.68
C LYS A 230 6.78 -1.44 -15.92
N CYS A 231 7.66 -2.42 -15.79
CA CYS A 231 8.65 -2.77 -16.78
C CYS A 231 8.29 -4.10 -17.44
N THR A 232 8.12 -4.09 -18.76
CA THR A 232 7.77 -5.29 -19.54
C THR A 232 8.79 -5.47 -20.67
N PRO A 233 9.58 -6.55 -20.67
CA PRO A 233 10.45 -6.89 -21.79
C PRO A 233 9.67 -6.97 -23.11
N LYS A 234 10.20 -6.38 -24.19
CA LYS A 234 9.49 -6.35 -25.50
C LYS A 234 9.13 -7.72 -26.05
N LYS A 235 9.85 -8.78 -25.66
CA LYS A 235 9.53 -10.17 -26.01
C LYS A 235 8.18 -10.66 -25.43
N TYR A 236 7.60 -9.92 -24.48
CA TYR A 236 6.31 -10.19 -23.85
C TYR A 236 5.23 -9.15 -24.19
N CYS A 237 5.57 -8.13 -24.98
CA CYS A 237 4.65 -7.07 -25.40
C CYS A 237 3.83 -7.47 -26.63
#